data_AF-A0A9D4SHJ7-F1
#
_entry.id   AF-A0A9D4SHJ7-F1
#
_cell.length_a   1.000
_cell.length_b   1.000
_cell.length_c   1.000
_cell.angle_alpha   90.00
_cell.angle_beta   90.00
_cell.angle_gamma   90.00
#
_symmetry.space_group_name_H-M   'P 1'
#
loop_
_entity.id
_entity.type
_entity.pdbx_description
1 polymer ?
#
loop_
_entity_poly.entity_id
_entity_poly.type
_entity_poly.pdbx_seq_one_letter_code
_entity_poly.pdbx_strand_id
1 'polypeptide(L)'
;MSNEWDDIVCLPIIDISNNYNKNDVSIEQDSIDFITYQQLHSHVFSIDLGGPHDQKIHFEKKCNFLMKILRYMLFWKTYELKPHFVAEGNRIIRIAGQTFDNRNKLHIRCLYTIFAKLTGNVVLGMKRFGQHWEEIGFQGSDPSTDFRGVGLLGLFQLTFFVITPKICQLSKEIYDLSMDQVQHYPFAITSMNITQIVLQMLRDGSLNCFINRSDSVLIIFNQFYYGTFLYFHKIWKKDKKTIMDIGYVLKGMKR
;
A
#
# COMPACT_ATOMS: atom_id res chain seq x y z
N MET A 1 -11.34 -1.78 -28.88
CA MET A 1 -10.04 -2.40 -28.56
C MET A 1 -9.88 -2.28 -27.06
N SER A 2 -9.90 -3.40 -26.34
CA SER A 2 -9.94 -3.45 -24.88
C SER A 2 -8.73 -2.73 -24.29
N ASN A 3 -9.00 -1.75 -23.43
CA ASN A 3 -7.95 -1.12 -22.67
C ASN A 3 -7.46 -2.13 -21.63
N GLU A 4 -6.17 -2.42 -21.59
CA GLU A 4 -5.49 -2.99 -20.40
C GLU A 4 -5.68 -2.13 -19.12
N TRP A 5 -6.44 -1.03 -19.21
CA TRP A 5 -6.70 -0.02 -18.19
C TRP A 5 -8.09 -0.15 -17.56
N ASP A 6 -9.02 -0.89 -18.19
CA ASP A 6 -10.33 -1.21 -17.61
C ASP A 6 -10.27 -2.47 -16.71
N ASP A 7 -9.12 -3.17 -16.69
CA ASP A 7 -8.94 -4.47 -16.03
C ASP A 7 -8.18 -4.41 -14.69
N ILE A 8 -7.82 -3.22 -14.17
CA ILE A 8 -7.36 -3.11 -12.77
C ILE A 8 -8.58 -3.14 -11.85
N VAL A 9 -9.11 -4.36 -11.70
CA VAL A 9 -10.10 -4.74 -10.70
C VAL A 9 -9.47 -4.44 -9.34
N CYS A 10 -10.14 -3.63 -8.49
CA CYS A 10 -9.77 -3.52 -7.08
C CYS A 10 -9.62 -4.94 -6.53
N LEU A 11 -8.64 -5.20 -5.65
CA LEU A 11 -8.49 -6.55 -5.09
C LEU A 11 -9.86 -6.99 -4.57
N PRO A 12 -10.48 -8.05 -5.16
CA PRO A 12 -11.86 -8.38 -4.88
C PRO A 12 -11.94 -8.67 -3.40
N ILE A 13 -12.79 -7.99 -2.64
CA ILE A 13 -12.98 -8.34 -1.23
C ILE A 13 -13.81 -9.62 -1.21
N ILE A 14 -13.14 -10.73 -0.95
CA ILE A 14 -13.76 -12.03 -0.79
C ILE A 14 -14.16 -12.16 0.68
N ASP A 15 -15.46 -12.31 0.93
CA ASP A 15 -15.98 -12.76 2.22
C ASP A 15 -15.79 -14.28 2.30
N ILE A 16 -14.84 -14.73 3.11
CA ILE A 16 -14.56 -16.16 3.30
C ILE A 16 -14.91 -16.52 4.75
N SER A 17 -16.19 -16.46 5.06
CA SER A 17 -16.73 -17.29 6.14
C SER A 17 -16.71 -18.76 5.68
N ASN A 18 -15.74 -19.52 6.22
CA ASN A 18 -15.50 -20.96 6.06
C ASN A 18 -14.58 -21.41 4.91
N ASN A 19 -13.31 -21.70 5.23
CA ASN A 19 -12.83 -23.09 5.14
C ASN A 19 -11.46 -23.28 5.81
N TYR A 20 -11.43 -24.20 6.76
CA TYR A 20 -10.24 -24.66 7.47
C TYR A 20 -9.52 -25.73 6.64
N ASN A 21 -8.21 -25.63 6.50
CA ASN A 21 -7.32 -26.79 6.57
C ASN A 21 -5.90 -26.38 6.96
N LYS A 22 -5.34 -27.15 7.88
CA LYS A 22 -4.17 -26.86 8.71
C LYS A 22 -3.04 -27.76 8.24
N ASN A 23 -1.91 -27.19 7.81
CA ASN A 23 -0.65 -27.92 7.69
C ASN A 23 0.47 -27.10 8.31
N ASP A 24 1.10 -27.70 9.31
CA ASP A 24 2.12 -27.11 10.18
C ASP A 24 3.50 -27.14 9.52
N VAL A 25 4.22 -26.00 9.60
CA VAL A 25 5.68 -25.96 9.57
C VAL A 25 6.11 -24.92 10.62
N SER A 26 6.86 -25.38 11.61
CA SER A 26 7.46 -24.57 12.68
C SER A 26 8.78 -23.97 12.21
N ILE A 27 8.93 -22.65 12.33
CA ILE A 27 10.20 -21.94 12.17
C ILE A 27 10.58 -21.34 13.53
N GLU A 28 11.86 -21.49 13.86
CA GLU A 28 12.50 -21.13 15.13
C GLU A 28 12.33 -19.65 15.54
N GLN A 29 12.37 -19.51 16.86
CA GLN A 29 11.78 -18.45 17.66
C GLN A 29 12.87 -17.52 18.21
N ASP A 30 13.12 -16.40 17.52
CA ASP A 30 13.92 -15.29 18.04
C ASP A 30 12.97 -14.18 18.54
N SER A 31 13.36 -13.51 19.62
CA SER A 31 12.65 -12.36 20.20
C SER A 31 12.30 -11.32 19.12
N ILE A 32 11.01 -11.07 18.90
CA ILE A 32 10.55 -10.19 17.82
C ILE A 32 10.83 -8.73 18.20
N ASP A 33 11.95 -8.20 17.71
CA ASP A 33 12.24 -6.76 17.67
C ASP A 33 11.33 -6.11 16.59
N PHE A 34 10.46 -5.17 16.98
CA PHE A 34 9.60 -4.46 16.04
C PHE A 34 10.42 -3.64 15.05
N ILE A 35 9.95 -3.53 13.81
CA ILE A 35 10.63 -2.69 12.81
C ILE A 35 10.45 -1.22 13.15
N THR A 36 11.57 -0.50 13.15
CA THR A 36 11.59 0.96 13.25
C THR A 36 11.46 1.62 11.89
N TYR A 37 11.03 2.89 11.87
CA TYR A 37 10.98 3.69 10.65
C TYR A 37 12.34 3.74 9.94
N GLN A 38 13.44 3.86 10.70
CA GLN A 38 14.79 3.92 10.14
C GLN A 38 15.20 2.60 9.48
N GLN A 39 14.89 1.44 10.08
CA GLN A 39 15.17 0.14 9.48
C GLN A 39 14.38 -0.05 8.18
N LEU A 40 13.09 0.29 8.18
CA LEU A 40 12.25 0.20 6.99
C LEU A 40 12.76 1.12 5.87
N HIS A 41 13.04 2.38 6.20
CA HIS A 41 13.55 3.37 5.25
C HIS A 41 14.88 2.91 4.63
N SER A 42 15.85 2.51 5.46
CA SER A 42 17.13 2.00 4.97
C SER A 42 16.97 0.79 4.06
N HIS A 43 16.04 -0.12 4.39
CA HIS A 43 15.77 -1.29 3.57
C HIS A 43 15.22 -0.93 2.19
N VAL A 44 14.25 -0.01 2.11
CA VAL A 44 13.67 0.45 0.83
C VAL A 44 14.76 0.90 -0.15
N PHE A 45 15.80 1.58 0.34
CA PHE A 45 16.91 2.04 -0.49
C PHE A 45 18.02 0.99 -0.70
N SER A 46 18.12 -0.03 0.15
CA SER A 46 19.15 -1.08 0.03
C SER A 46 18.72 -2.33 -0.73
N ILE A 47 17.42 -2.51 -1.01
CA ILE A 47 16.94 -3.64 -1.83
C ILE A 47 17.65 -3.62 -3.18
N ASP A 48 18.30 -4.75 -3.50
CA ASP A 48 18.80 -5.03 -4.84
C ASP A 48 17.61 -5.42 -5.73
N LEU A 49 17.39 -4.61 -6.76
CA LEU A 49 16.25 -4.75 -7.66
C LEU A 49 16.64 -5.37 -9.01
N GLY A 50 17.94 -5.65 -9.26
CA GLY A 50 18.49 -6.30 -10.47
C GLY A 50 18.21 -5.62 -11.83
N GLY A 51 19.17 -5.63 -12.77
CA GLY A 51 18.95 -5.17 -14.17
C GLY A 51 19.11 -3.65 -14.40
N PRO A 52 19.20 -3.22 -15.68
CA PRO A 52 19.62 -1.86 -16.03
C PRO A 52 18.62 -0.79 -15.57
N HIS A 53 19.15 0.38 -15.22
CA HIS A 53 18.42 1.56 -14.71
C HIS A 53 17.43 2.20 -15.70
N ASP A 54 17.31 1.66 -16.92
CA ASP A 54 16.78 2.35 -18.11
C ASP A 54 15.45 1.81 -18.64
N GLN A 55 14.61 1.16 -17.82
CA GLN A 55 13.19 1.18 -18.15
C GLN A 55 12.69 2.61 -17.91
N LYS A 56 12.59 3.39 -18.99
CA LYS A 56 11.89 4.68 -19.02
C LYS A 56 10.43 4.43 -18.65
N ILE A 57 10.13 4.40 -17.37
CA ILE A 57 8.76 4.46 -16.90
C ILE A 57 8.31 5.90 -17.16
N HIS A 58 7.48 6.08 -18.19
CA HIS A 58 6.88 7.36 -18.46
C HIS A 58 5.89 7.68 -17.34
N PHE A 59 6.24 8.67 -16.52
CA PHE A 59 5.36 9.26 -15.51
C PHE A 59 4.32 10.17 -16.18
N GLU A 60 3.48 9.62 -17.05
CA GLU A 60 2.52 10.37 -17.88
C GLU A 60 1.10 9.80 -17.82
N LYS A 61 0.12 10.69 -17.61
CA LYS A 61 -1.30 10.36 -17.71
C LYS A 61 -1.68 10.20 -19.18
N LYS A 62 -2.23 9.03 -19.57
CA LYS A 62 -2.93 8.90 -20.86
C LYS A 62 -4.11 9.88 -20.86
N CYS A 63 -4.02 10.92 -21.67
CA CYS A 63 -5.06 11.92 -21.86
C CYS A 63 -5.30 12.09 -23.36
N ASN A 64 -6.55 12.33 -23.76
CA ASN A 64 -6.91 12.60 -25.14
C ASN A 64 -6.14 13.84 -25.63
N PHE A 65 -5.82 13.90 -26.93
CA PHE A 65 -4.95 14.94 -27.53
C PHE A 65 -5.34 16.37 -27.12
N LEU A 66 -6.64 16.67 -27.06
CA LEU A 66 -7.16 17.98 -26.64
C LEU A 66 -6.82 18.33 -25.18
N MET A 67 -6.97 17.37 -24.25
CA MET A 67 -6.59 17.55 -22.84
C MET A 67 -5.08 17.63 -22.67
N LYS A 68 -4.32 16.93 -23.52
CA LYS A 68 -2.86 17.06 -23.58
C LYS A 68 -2.46 18.48 -23.99
N ILE A 69 -3.07 19.04 -25.04
CA ILE A 69 -2.85 20.43 -25.47
C ILE A 69 -3.26 21.44 -24.39
N LEU A 70 -4.45 21.30 -23.80
CA LEU A 70 -4.93 22.21 -22.74
C LEU A 70 -4.01 22.23 -21.52
N ARG A 71 -3.57 21.05 -21.06
CA ARG A 71 -2.62 20.93 -19.94
C ARG A 71 -1.23 21.41 -20.31
N TYR A 72 -0.79 21.16 -21.53
CA TYR A 72 0.48 21.66 -22.05
C TYR A 72 0.48 23.19 -22.10
N MET A 73 -0.59 23.82 -22.59
CA MET A 73 -0.70 25.28 -22.67
C MET A 73 -0.80 25.95 -21.30
N LEU A 74 -1.41 25.30 -20.30
CA LEU A 74 -1.60 25.89 -18.97
C LEU A 74 -0.46 25.56 -17.98
N PHE A 75 0.23 24.42 -18.14
CA PHE A 75 1.06 23.82 -17.07
C PHE A 75 2.28 23.03 -17.57
N TRP A 76 2.77 23.27 -18.80
CA TRP A 76 3.89 22.57 -19.46
C TRP A 76 5.10 22.27 -18.54
N LYS A 77 5.48 23.20 -17.65
CA LYS A 77 6.68 23.04 -16.80
C LYS A 77 6.48 22.19 -15.54
N THR A 78 5.25 21.78 -15.21
CA THR A 78 4.91 21.11 -13.93
C THR A 78 4.58 19.62 -14.03
N TYR A 79 4.60 19.05 -15.24
CA TYR A 79 4.23 17.64 -15.47
C TYR A 79 5.41 16.66 -15.49
N GLU A 80 6.63 17.11 -15.82
CA GLU A 80 7.78 16.21 -15.86
C GLU A 80 8.44 16.09 -14.48
N LEU A 81 8.77 14.86 -14.11
CA LEU A 81 9.54 14.58 -12.91
C LEU A 81 11.00 15.02 -13.13
N LYS A 82 11.56 15.84 -12.22
CA LYS A 82 12.96 16.30 -12.33
C LYS A 82 13.91 15.09 -12.39
N PRO A 83 14.99 15.14 -13.20
CA PRO A 83 15.86 13.98 -13.44
C PRO A 83 16.40 13.28 -12.19
N HIS A 84 16.72 14.02 -11.13
CA HIS A 84 17.24 13.43 -9.88
C HIS A 84 16.20 12.63 -9.09
N PHE A 85 14.90 12.83 -9.32
CA PHE A 85 13.83 12.03 -8.70
C PHE A 85 13.46 10.78 -9.50
N VAL A 86 13.82 10.71 -10.77
CA VAL A 86 13.45 9.58 -11.65
C VAL A 86 13.97 8.26 -11.10
N ALA A 87 15.20 8.23 -10.58
CA ALA A 87 15.80 7.03 -10.01
C ALA A 87 15.02 6.51 -8.78
N GLU A 88 14.61 7.41 -7.89
CA GLU A 88 13.83 7.06 -6.71
C GLU A 88 12.39 6.66 -7.06
N GLY A 89 11.75 7.34 -8.00
CA GLY A 89 10.42 6.96 -8.51
C GLY A 89 10.43 5.57 -9.15
N ASN A 90 11.43 5.28 -9.99
CA ASN A 90 11.62 3.96 -10.59
C ASN A 90 11.88 2.90 -9.53
N ARG A 91 12.64 3.20 -8.48
CA ARG A 91 12.84 2.29 -7.34
C ARG A 91 11.52 1.92 -6.68
N ILE A 92 10.66 2.89 -6.36
CA ILE A 92 9.35 2.63 -5.74
C ILE A 92 8.48 1.73 -6.63
N ILE A 93 8.44 2.00 -7.95
CA ILE A 93 7.66 1.20 -8.90
C ILE A 93 8.21 -0.23 -9.00
N ARG A 94 9.53 -0.40 -8.98
CA ARG A 94 10.19 -1.72 -9.03
C ARG A 94 9.98 -2.52 -7.74
N ILE A 95 9.95 -1.86 -6.58
CA ILE A 95 9.59 -2.50 -5.30
C ILE A 95 8.17 -3.05 -5.36
N ALA A 96 7.24 -2.32 -6.01
CA ALA A 96 5.88 -2.84 -6.20
C ALA A 96 5.80 -4.08 -7.11
N GLY A 97 6.83 -4.33 -7.92
CA GLY A 97 6.97 -5.55 -8.72
C GLY A 97 7.65 -6.71 -7.99
N GLN A 98 8.20 -6.49 -6.79
CA GLN A 98 8.86 -7.54 -6.02
C GLN A 98 7.85 -8.36 -5.21
N THR A 99 8.14 -9.65 -5.07
CA THR A 99 7.33 -10.58 -4.28
C THR A 99 7.78 -10.65 -2.82
N PHE A 100 6.86 -11.01 -1.94
CA PHE A 100 7.22 -11.38 -0.57
C PHE A 100 8.19 -12.57 -0.56
N ASP A 101 9.16 -12.51 0.35
CA ASP A 101 10.14 -13.58 0.55
C ASP A 101 10.12 -14.04 2.01
N ASN A 102 9.74 -15.30 2.24
CA ASN A 102 9.70 -15.90 3.58
C ASN A 102 11.10 -16.10 4.19
N ARG A 103 12.17 -16.06 3.40
CA ARG A 103 13.55 -16.14 3.88
C ARG A 103 14.09 -14.78 4.33
N ASN A 104 13.46 -13.69 3.90
CA ASN A 104 13.84 -12.35 4.31
C ASN A 104 13.22 -12.03 5.69
N LYS A 105 14.07 -12.01 6.72
CA LYS A 105 13.67 -11.70 8.10
C LYS A 105 12.95 -10.36 8.25
N LEU A 106 13.30 -9.35 7.44
CA LEU A 106 12.65 -8.03 7.50
C LEU A 106 11.20 -8.11 7.00
N HIS A 107 10.93 -8.85 5.92
CA HIS A 107 9.56 -9.03 5.43
C HIS A 107 8.64 -9.67 6.49
N ILE A 108 9.15 -10.71 7.17
CA ILE A 108 8.44 -11.39 8.25
C ILE A 108 8.23 -10.44 9.45
N ARG A 109 9.27 -9.70 9.84
CA ARG A 109 9.18 -8.71 10.92
C ARG A 109 8.19 -7.58 10.60
N CYS A 110 8.05 -7.16 9.34
CA CYS A 110 7.04 -6.18 8.92
C CYS A 110 5.63 -6.69 9.25
N LEU A 111 5.31 -7.93 8.85
CA LEU A 111 4.00 -8.55 9.12
C LEU A 111 3.69 -8.60 10.62
N TYR A 112 4.63 -9.10 11.44
CA TYR A 112 4.44 -9.17 12.89
C TYR A 112 4.34 -7.77 13.53
N THR A 113 5.11 -6.80 13.03
CA THR A 113 5.00 -5.42 13.49
C THR A 113 3.62 -4.84 13.17
N ILE A 114 3.09 -5.09 11.97
CA ILE A 114 1.74 -4.66 11.59
C ILE A 114 0.70 -5.24 12.55
N PHE A 115 0.71 -6.56 12.74
CA PHE A 115 -0.26 -7.22 13.61
C PHE A 115 -0.21 -6.66 15.04
N ALA A 116 0.99 -6.60 15.63
CA ALA A 116 1.16 -6.09 16.99
C ALA A 116 0.72 -4.64 17.15
N LYS A 117 1.04 -3.77 16.18
CA LYS A 117 0.69 -2.35 16.25
C LYS A 117 -0.80 -2.08 16.10
N LEU A 118 -1.51 -2.88 15.31
CA LEU A 118 -2.96 -2.75 15.12
C LEU A 118 -3.75 -3.36 16.27
N THR A 119 -3.38 -4.58 16.70
CA THR A 119 -4.16 -5.35 17.68
C THR A 119 -3.76 -5.06 19.13
N GLY A 120 -2.50 -4.67 19.38
CA GLY A 120 -1.91 -4.61 20.72
C GLY A 120 -1.55 -5.99 21.28
N ASN A 121 -1.74 -7.07 20.52
CA ASN A 121 -1.47 -8.43 20.97
C ASN A 121 0.03 -8.76 20.94
N VAL A 122 0.44 -9.65 21.84
CA VAL A 122 1.80 -10.20 21.88
C VAL A 122 2.00 -11.14 20.68
N VAL A 123 3.07 -10.91 19.93
CA VAL A 123 3.41 -11.70 18.73
C VAL A 123 4.39 -12.84 19.01
N LEU A 124 4.83 -13.02 20.26
CA LEU A 124 5.74 -14.11 20.63
C LEU A 124 5.07 -15.46 20.35
N GLY A 125 5.69 -16.27 19.49
CA GLY A 125 5.14 -17.57 19.07
C GLY A 125 4.04 -17.49 18.01
N MET A 126 3.77 -16.30 17.46
CA MET A 126 2.90 -16.15 16.30
C MET A 126 3.49 -16.91 15.11
N LYS A 127 2.68 -17.79 14.53
CA LYS A 127 3.04 -18.54 13.31
C LYS A 127 2.99 -17.60 12.11
N ARG A 128 3.86 -17.84 11.12
CA ARG A 128 3.80 -17.14 9.82
C ARG A 128 2.39 -17.26 9.22
N PHE A 129 1.83 -18.47 9.20
CA PHE A 129 0.52 -18.74 8.59
C PHE A 129 -0.56 -18.95 9.65
N GLY A 130 -1.75 -18.41 9.43
CA GLY A 130 -2.91 -18.64 10.30
C GLY A 130 -4.01 -17.59 10.17
N GLN A 131 -5.18 -17.88 10.74
CA GLN A 131 -6.38 -17.03 10.64
C GLN A 131 -6.25 -15.66 11.32
N HIS A 132 -5.25 -15.47 12.18
CA HIS A 132 -4.98 -14.17 12.80
C HIS A 132 -4.74 -13.05 11.77
N TRP A 133 -4.31 -13.37 10.56
CA TRP A 133 -4.20 -12.37 9.50
C TRP A 133 -5.55 -11.83 9.02
N GLU A 134 -6.59 -12.65 9.06
CA GLU A 134 -7.95 -12.26 8.71
C GLU A 134 -8.51 -11.25 9.74
N GLU A 135 -8.08 -11.32 11.01
CA GLU A 135 -8.46 -10.36 12.06
C GLU A 135 -8.06 -8.93 11.72
N ILE A 136 -6.93 -8.74 11.01
CA ILE A 136 -6.49 -7.42 10.55
C ILE A 136 -6.90 -7.11 9.10
N GLY A 137 -7.76 -7.96 8.53
CA GLY A 137 -8.39 -7.76 7.24
C GLY A 137 -7.55 -8.18 6.04
N PHE A 138 -6.71 -9.22 6.15
CA PHE A 138 -6.21 -9.99 4.99
C PHE A 138 -7.25 -11.04 4.55
N GLN A 139 -7.14 -11.59 3.33
CA GLN A 139 -8.17 -12.50 2.77
C GLN A 139 -7.99 -13.97 3.13
N GLY A 140 -6.98 -14.29 3.92
CA GLY A 140 -6.73 -15.65 4.37
C GLY A 140 -5.51 -15.74 5.26
N SER A 141 -5.06 -16.98 5.47
CA SER A 141 -3.98 -17.31 6.39
C SER A 141 -2.58 -16.92 5.92
N ASP A 142 -2.44 -16.40 4.70
CA ASP A 142 -1.19 -15.93 4.10
C ASP A 142 -1.34 -14.53 3.46
N PRO A 143 -0.96 -13.47 4.19
CA PRO A 143 -0.87 -12.10 3.69
C PRO A 143 -0.12 -11.91 2.37
N SER A 144 0.86 -12.77 2.05
CA SER A 144 1.64 -12.60 0.83
C SER A 144 0.82 -12.78 -0.44
N THR A 145 -0.29 -13.51 -0.34
CA THR A 145 -1.22 -13.72 -1.45
C THR A 145 -2.02 -12.45 -1.77
N ASP A 146 -2.11 -11.50 -0.83
CA ASP A 146 -2.89 -10.28 -0.96
C ASP A 146 -2.08 -9.09 -1.51
N PHE A 147 -0.75 -9.24 -1.59
CA PHE A 147 0.12 -8.22 -2.17
C PHE A 147 0.07 -8.17 -3.70
N ARG A 148 -0.93 -8.76 -4.34
CA ARG A 148 -1.10 -8.69 -5.81
C ARG A 148 -1.28 -7.24 -6.24
N GLY A 149 -0.62 -6.85 -7.35
CA GLY A 149 -0.67 -5.49 -7.91
C GLY A 149 0.26 -4.46 -7.25
N VAL A 150 0.50 -4.57 -5.94
CA VAL A 150 1.36 -3.64 -5.17
C VAL A 150 2.65 -4.25 -4.63
N GLY A 151 2.80 -5.57 -4.66
CA GLY A 151 3.99 -6.31 -4.22
C GLY A 151 4.48 -5.91 -2.82
N LEU A 152 5.80 -5.92 -2.62
CA LEU A 152 6.43 -5.50 -1.37
C LEU A 152 6.11 -4.06 -0.97
N LEU A 153 5.74 -3.19 -1.92
CA LEU A 153 5.39 -1.81 -1.61
C LEU A 153 4.15 -1.76 -0.69
N GLY A 154 3.18 -2.65 -0.89
CA GLY A 154 2.00 -2.74 -0.01
C GLY A 154 2.37 -3.09 1.44
N LEU A 155 3.27 -4.05 1.62
CA LEU A 155 3.81 -4.40 2.93
C LEU A 155 4.51 -3.20 3.58
N PHE A 156 5.37 -2.50 2.83
CA PHE A 156 6.12 -1.36 3.37
C PHE A 156 5.26 -0.15 3.66
N GLN A 157 4.27 0.18 2.83
CA GLN A 157 3.32 1.26 3.11
C GLN A 157 2.51 1.00 4.38
N LEU A 158 1.96 -0.21 4.51
CA LEU A 158 1.20 -0.58 5.70
C LEU A 158 2.09 -0.58 6.96
N THR A 159 3.31 -1.11 6.85
CA THR A 159 4.30 -1.06 7.95
C THR A 159 4.63 0.38 8.33
N PHE A 160 4.93 1.25 7.36
CA PHE A 160 5.18 2.67 7.58
C PHE A 160 4.00 3.32 8.34
N PHE A 161 2.78 3.02 7.93
CA PHE A 161 1.57 3.62 8.48
C PHE A 161 1.42 3.40 9.99
N VAL A 162 1.71 2.18 10.44
CA VAL A 162 1.47 1.75 11.81
C VAL A 162 2.65 2.02 12.76
N ILE A 163 3.85 2.29 12.23
CA ILE A 163 5.05 2.53 13.05
C ILE A 163 5.43 4.01 13.19
N THR A 164 4.93 4.90 12.33
CA THR A 164 5.34 6.31 12.35
C THR A 164 4.62 7.08 13.48
N PRO A 165 5.32 7.68 14.47
CA PRO A 165 4.70 8.20 15.70
C PRO A 165 3.57 9.22 15.54
N LYS A 166 3.61 10.07 14.49
CA LYS A 166 2.55 11.06 14.22
C LYS A 166 1.34 10.49 13.46
N ILE A 167 1.48 9.29 12.92
CA ILE A 167 0.52 8.68 11.99
C ILE A 167 -0.04 7.38 12.60
N CYS A 168 0.68 6.71 13.49
CA CYS A 168 0.28 5.44 14.07
C CYS A 168 -1.03 5.56 14.87
N GLN A 169 -1.26 6.70 15.55
CA GLN A 169 -2.52 6.97 16.24
C GLN A 169 -3.69 7.04 15.23
N LEU A 170 -3.49 7.72 14.10
CA LEU A 170 -4.48 7.74 13.02
C LEU A 170 -4.71 6.32 12.47
N SER A 171 -3.64 5.55 12.25
CA SER A 171 -3.77 4.17 11.75
C SER A 171 -4.61 3.31 12.69
N LYS A 172 -4.46 3.50 14.00
CA LYS A 172 -5.23 2.79 15.03
C LYS A 172 -6.69 3.21 15.03
N GLU A 173 -6.98 4.51 14.97
CA GLU A 173 -8.37 5.02 14.88
C GLU A 173 -9.10 4.52 13.63
N ILE A 174 -8.41 4.48 12.49
CA ILE A 174 -8.98 3.96 11.25
C ILE A 174 -9.22 2.45 11.35
N TYR A 175 -8.27 1.71 11.93
CA TYR A 175 -8.39 0.28 12.18
C TYR A 175 -9.55 -0.04 13.13
N ASP A 176 -9.71 0.71 14.21
CA ASP A 176 -10.81 0.48 15.16
C ASP A 176 -12.18 0.67 14.49
N LEU A 177 -12.33 1.65 13.57
CA LEU A 177 -13.55 1.78 12.76
C LEU A 177 -13.72 0.62 11.77
N SER A 178 -12.62 0.08 11.22
CA SER A 178 -12.68 -1.06 10.30
C SER A 178 -13.20 -2.34 10.96
N MET A 179 -13.22 -2.38 12.30
CA MET A 179 -13.75 -3.46 13.12
C MET A 179 -15.15 -3.15 13.69
N ASP A 180 -15.75 -2.02 13.30
CA ASP A 180 -17.09 -1.62 13.73
C ASP A 180 -18.17 -2.61 13.27
N GLN A 181 -19.16 -2.89 14.11
CA GLN A 181 -20.18 -3.90 13.80
C GLN A 181 -20.95 -3.64 12.50
N VAL A 182 -21.14 -2.38 12.12
CA VAL A 182 -21.91 -1.98 10.93
C VAL A 182 -21.00 -1.52 9.80
N GLN A 183 -19.96 -0.75 10.15
CA GLN A 183 -19.06 -0.10 9.22
C GLN A 183 -17.76 -0.88 9.02
N HIS A 184 -17.70 -2.17 9.36
CA HIS A 184 -16.50 -2.98 9.18
C HIS A 184 -16.04 -3.01 7.72
N TYR A 185 -14.73 -3.15 7.53
CA TYR A 185 -14.11 -3.44 6.25
C TYR A 185 -12.72 -4.07 6.44
N PRO A 186 -12.20 -4.82 5.45
CA PRO A 186 -10.90 -5.46 5.58
C PRO A 186 -9.78 -4.40 5.53
N PHE A 187 -9.27 -3.99 6.69
CA PHE A 187 -8.29 -2.90 6.82
C PHE A 187 -7.05 -3.10 5.94
N ALA A 188 -6.41 -4.27 6.01
CA ALA A 188 -5.22 -4.56 5.23
C ALA A 188 -5.49 -4.56 3.72
N ILE A 189 -6.62 -5.12 3.25
CA ILE A 189 -6.98 -5.06 1.83
C ILE A 189 -7.32 -3.65 1.36
N THR A 190 -7.99 -2.85 2.20
CA THR A 190 -8.20 -1.42 1.92
C THR A 190 -6.87 -0.69 1.80
N SER A 191 -5.89 -1.00 2.67
CA SER A 191 -4.52 -0.48 2.58
C SER A 191 -3.83 -0.84 1.26
N MET A 192 -3.96 -2.10 0.79
CA MET A 192 -3.39 -2.50 -0.50
C MET A 192 -4.05 -1.74 -1.66
N ASN A 193 -5.37 -1.58 -1.64
CA ASN A 193 -6.09 -0.80 -2.65
C ASN A 193 -5.67 0.68 -2.64
N ILE A 194 -5.51 1.30 -1.48
CA ILE A 194 -5.02 2.68 -1.37
C ILE A 194 -3.58 2.79 -1.89
N THR A 195 -2.72 1.82 -1.57
CA THR A 195 -1.36 1.77 -2.12
C THR A 195 -1.39 1.70 -3.65
N GLN A 196 -2.30 0.91 -4.23
CA GLN A 196 -2.49 0.82 -5.67
C GLN A 196 -2.92 2.16 -6.28
N ILE A 197 -3.83 2.90 -5.62
CA ILE A 197 -4.26 4.24 -6.07
C ILE A 197 -3.06 5.18 -6.11
N VAL A 198 -2.26 5.25 -5.05
CA VAL A 198 -1.11 6.17 -4.98
C VAL A 198 0.02 5.73 -5.91
N LEU A 199 0.24 4.43 -6.08
CA LEU A 199 1.16 3.88 -7.09
C LEU A 199 0.76 4.30 -8.50
N GLN A 200 -0.54 4.33 -8.79
CA GLN A 200 -1.05 4.82 -10.06
C GLN A 200 -0.85 6.33 -10.23
N MET A 201 -1.08 7.13 -9.18
CA MET A 201 -0.81 8.57 -9.20
C MET A 201 0.67 8.90 -9.40
N LEU A 202 1.56 8.05 -8.88
CA LEU A 202 2.98 8.14 -9.20
C LEU A 202 3.18 7.85 -10.68
N ARG A 203 2.78 6.66 -11.17
CA ARG A 203 2.96 6.21 -12.56
C ARG A 203 2.38 7.15 -13.62
N ASP A 204 1.28 7.84 -13.33
CA ASP A 204 0.67 8.76 -14.29
C ASP A 204 1.15 10.22 -14.14
N GLY A 205 2.12 10.46 -13.26
CA GLY A 205 2.73 11.76 -13.02
C GLY A 205 1.87 12.74 -12.22
N SER A 206 0.71 12.32 -11.70
CA SER A 206 -0.15 13.18 -10.87
C SER A 206 0.58 13.69 -9.61
N LEU A 207 1.60 12.98 -9.14
CA LEU A 207 2.44 13.39 -8.00
C LEU A 207 3.60 14.33 -8.39
N ASN A 208 3.95 14.47 -9.67
CA ASN A 208 5.22 15.10 -10.10
C ASN A 208 5.39 16.53 -9.59
N CYS A 209 4.32 17.33 -9.60
CA CYS A 209 4.38 18.71 -9.10
C CYS A 209 4.73 18.77 -7.59
N PHE A 210 4.18 17.85 -6.79
CA PHE A 210 4.46 17.75 -5.36
C PHE A 210 5.87 17.23 -5.10
N ILE A 211 6.26 16.18 -5.84
CA ILE A 211 7.61 15.60 -5.76
C ILE A 211 8.68 16.64 -6.11
N ASN A 212 8.48 17.41 -7.18
CA ASN A 212 9.42 18.43 -7.64
C ASN A 212 9.64 19.58 -6.64
N ARG A 213 8.77 19.72 -5.64
CA ARG A 213 8.84 20.71 -4.55
C ARG A 213 9.22 20.08 -3.20
N SER A 214 9.60 18.80 -3.21
CA SER A 214 9.99 18.02 -2.03
C SER A 214 11.44 17.57 -2.13
N ASP A 215 11.91 16.87 -1.10
CA ASP A 215 13.27 16.31 -1.05
C ASP A 215 13.34 14.84 -1.47
N SER A 216 12.21 14.14 -1.57
CA SER A 216 12.17 12.69 -1.83
C SER A 216 10.83 12.24 -2.39
N VAL A 217 10.88 11.34 -3.37
CA VAL A 217 9.70 10.68 -3.92
C VAL A 217 9.00 9.84 -2.85
N LEU A 218 9.75 9.10 -2.04
CA LEU A 218 9.19 8.24 -0.99
C LEU A 218 8.42 9.06 0.06
N ILE A 219 8.92 10.24 0.44
CA ILE A 219 8.22 11.14 1.37
C ILE A 219 6.85 11.52 0.80
N ILE A 220 6.80 12.01 -0.44
CA ILE A 220 5.52 12.39 -1.07
C ILE A 220 4.62 11.18 -1.27
N PHE A 221 5.16 10.05 -1.67
CA PHE A 221 4.40 8.82 -1.82
C PHE A 221 3.71 8.41 -0.51
N ASN A 222 4.47 8.38 0.59
CA ASN A 222 3.96 8.08 1.93
C ASN A 222 2.90 9.09 2.38
N GLN A 223 3.11 10.38 2.09
CA GLN A 223 2.15 11.45 2.42
C GLN A 223 0.82 11.28 1.70
N PHE A 224 0.85 11.00 0.41
CA PHE A 224 -0.36 10.72 -0.35
C PHE A 224 -1.01 9.42 0.09
N TYR A 225 -0.25 8.40 0.47
CA TYR A 225 -0.80 7.16 1.01
C TYR A 225 -1.63 7.40 2.28
N TYR A 226 -1.06 7.97 3.35
CA TYR A 226 -1.83 8.17 4.59
C TYR A 226 -2.91 9.25 4.42
N GLY A 227 -2.68 10.25 3.56
CA GLY A 227 -3.67 11.28 3.24
C GLY A 227 -4.89 10.70 2.52
N THR A 228 -4.66 9.78 1.59
CA THR A 228 -5.72 9.05 0.87
C THR A 228 -6.49 8.14 1.82
N PHE A 229 -5.81 7.49 2.77
CA PHE A 229 -6.45 6.71 3.83
C PHE A 229 -7.31 7.56 4.76
N LEU A 230 -6.80 8.73 5.18
CA LEU A 230 -7.58 9.68 5.97
C LEU A 230 -8.82 10.16 5.22
N TYR A 231 -8.70 10.41 3.92
CA TYR A 231 -9.82 10.81 3.08
C TYR A 231 -10.88 9.71 2.97
N PHE A 232 -10.44 8.46 2.71
CA PHE A 232 -11.31 7.28 2.77
C PHE A 232 -12.07 7.20 4.09
N HIS A 233 -11.33 7.25 5.22
CA HIS A 233 -11.92 7.16 6.55
C HIS A 233 -12.95 8.25 6.83
N LYS A 234 -12.68 9.49 6.39
CA LYS A 234 -13.63 10.61 6.54
C LYS A 234 -14.92 10.37 5.78
N ILE A 235 -14.85 9.92 4.52
CA ILE A 235 -16.04 9.57 3.73
C ILE A 235 -16.78 8.42 4.41
N TRP A 236 -16.05 7.36 4.76
CA TRP A 236 -16.59 6.14 5.35
C TRP A 236 -17.41 6.44 6.59
N LYS A 237 -16.78 7.14 7.55
CA LYS A 237 -17.38 7.51 8.83
C LYS A 237 -18.54 8.50 8.68
N LYS A 238 -18.39 9.53 7.85
CA LYS A 238 -19.40 10.59 7.69
C LYS A 238 -20.68 10.04 7.07
N ASP A 239 -20.53 9.26 6.01
CA ASP A 239 -21.65 8.76 5.22
C ASP A 239 -22.17 7.40 5.73
N LYS A 240 -21.60 6.90 6.84
CA LYS A 240 -21.94 5.60 7.45
C LYS A 240 -21.88 4.44 6.46
N LYS A 241 -20.78 4.40 5.70
CA LYS A 241 -20.57 3.40 4.65
C LYS A 241 -20.46 1.99 5.24
N THR A 242 -20.93 1.01 4.49
CA THR A 242 -20.83 -0.41 4.82
C THR A 242 -19.90 -1.11 3.85
N ILE A 243 -19.53 -2.36 4.15
CA ILE A 243 -18.69 -3.16 3.26
C ILE A 243 -19.21 -3.21 1.80
N MET A 244 -20.53 -3.11 1.59
CA MET A 244 -21.15 -3.09 0.26
C MET A 244 -20.78 -1.84 -0.57
N ASP A 245 -20.38 -0.75 0.09
CA ASP A 245 -20.04 0.52 -0.55
C ASP A 245 -18.58 0.61 -0.98
N ILE A 246 -17.70 -0.26 -0.46
CA ILE A 246 -16.25 -0.11 -0.56
C ILE A 246 -15.72 -0.03 -1.99
N GLY A 247 -16.26 -0.84 -2.89
CA GLY A 247 -15.88 -0.80 -4.30
C GLY A 247 -16.19 0.56 -4.94
N TYR A 248 -17.34 1.14 -4.61
CA TYR A 248 -17.75 2.46 -5.10
C TYR A 248 -16.92 3.58 -4.50
N VAL A 249 -16.65 3.53 -3.19
CA VAL A 249 -15.81 4.52 -2.50
C VAL A 249 -14.40 4.52 -3.07
N LEU A 250 -13.75 3.35 -3.15
CA LEU A 250 -12.40 3.21 -3.69
C LEU A 250 -12.32 3.63 -5.17
N LYS A 251 -13.34 3.30 -5.98
CA LYS A 251 -13.42 3.77 -7.37
C LYS A 251 -13.59 5.29 -7.46
N GLY A 252 -14.35 5.88 -6.55
CA GLY A 252 -14.52 7.33 -6.45
C GLY A 252 -13.21 8.06 -6.14
N MET A 253 -12.34 7.46 -5.33
CA MET A 253 -11.04 8.03 -4.95
C MET A 253 -9.98 7.99 -6.06
N LYS A 254 -10.21 7.23 -7.13
CA LYS A 254 -9.31 7.18 -8.31
C LYS A 254 -9.47 8.39 -9.25
N ARG A 255 -10.52 9.20 -9.08
CA ARG A 255 -10.88 10.32 -9.96
C ARG A 255 -10.21 11.62 -9.53
#